data_AF-A0A938S9P3-F1
#
_entry.id   AF-A0A938S9P3-F1
#
_cell.length_a   1.000
_cell.length_b   1.000
_cell.length_c   1.000
_cell.angle_alpha   90.00
_cell.angle_beta   90.00
_cell.angle_gamma   90.00
#
_symmetry.space_group_name_H-M   'P 1'
#
loop_
_entity.id
_entity.type
_entity.pdbx_description
1 polymer ?
#
loop_
_entity_poly.entity_id
_entity_poly.type
_entity_poly.pdbx_seq_one_letter_code
_entity_poly.pdbx_strand_id
1 'polypeptide(L)'
;MFRDLLATIAREFSGKRAWRDVSQLWQFRNTVTTPGLRAACRYCVRRFKENGVAVRLDSYPADGRTRYGSSGPLPLEWEARSATLSIVKPEEEARRLTSYGEEALSLSCRSAATPKGGVEAQVVIV
;
A
#
# COMPACT_ATOMS: atom_id res chain seq x y z
N MET A 1 24.06 21.14 -26.91
CA MET A 1 24.01 21.39 -25.46
C MET A 1 22.93 20.59 -24.75
N PHE A 2 21.61 20.86 -24.91
CA PHE A 2 20.58 20.03 -24.25
C PHE A 2 20.53 18.58 -24.78
N ARG A 3 20.75 18.39 -26.09
CA ARG A 3 20.73 17.04 -26.71
C ARG A 3 21.84 16.14 -26.16
N ASP A 4 23.04 16.67 -25.97
CA ASP A 4 24.21 15.91 -25.51
C ASP A 4 24.07 15.52 -24.03
N LEU A 5 23.51 16.43 -23.22
CA LEU A 5 23.16 16.15 -21.82
C LEU A 5 22.08 15.07 -21.72
N LEU A 6 21.01 15.19 -22.51
CA LEU A 6 19.93 14.19 -22.55
C LEU A 6 20.43 12.82 -23.02
N ALA A 7 21.31 12.78 -24.01
CA ALA A 7 21.92 11.53 -24.48
C ALA A 7 22.78 10.88 -23.38
N THR A 8 23.52 11.68 -22.61
CA THR A 8 24.29 11.20 -21.45
C THR A 8 23.37 10.60 -20.39
N ILE A 9 22.30 11.31 -20.00
CA ILE A 9 21.31 10.82 -19.03
C ILE A 9 20.63 9.55 -19.53
N ALA A 10 20.28 9.50 -20.82
CA ALA A 10 19.56 8.37 -21.40
C ALA A 10 20.34 7.05 -21.29
N ARG A 11 21.67 7.09 -21.43
CA ARG A 11 22.55 5.93 -21.30
C ARG A 11 22.62 5.37 -19.88
N GLU A 12 22.32 6.19 -18.87
CA GLU A 12 22.31 5.78 -17.47
C GLU A 12 20.98 5.12 -17.03
N PHE A 13 19.93 5.14 -17.86
CA PHE A 13 18.71 4.41 -17.53
C PHE A 13 18.93 2.89 -17.65
N SER A 14 18.37 2.15 -16.70
CA SER A 14 18.44 0.69 -16.70
C SER A 14 17.10 0.11 -16.29
N GLY A 15 16.47 -0.61 -17.22
CA GLY A 15 15.22 -1.33 -16.97
C GLY A 15 15.36 -2.35 -15.83
N LYS A 16 16.53 -3.01 -15.70
CA LYS A 16 16.79 -3.95 -14.61
C LYS A 16 16.81 -3.26 -13.24
N ARG A 17 17.46 -2.09 -13.13
CA ARG A 17 17.47 -1.30 -11.88
C ARG A 17 16.08 -0.76 -11.55
N ALA A 18 15.36 -0.26 -12.56
CA ALA A 18 13.99 0.21 -12.40
C ALA A 18 13.06 -0.90 -11.94
N TRP A 19 13.11 -2.07 -12.58
CA TRP A 19 12.33 -3.24 -12.21
C TRP A 19 12.58 -3.65 -10.76
N ARG A 20 13.84 -3.77 -10.35
CA ARG A 20 14.19 -4.07 -8.95
C ARG A 20 13.55 -3.07 -7.99
N ASP A 21 13.68 -1.77 -8.26
CA ASP A 21 13.17 -0.75 -7.35
C ASP A 21 11.63 -0.76 -7.27
N VAL A 22 10.95 -0.99 -8.41
CA VAL A 22 9.49 -1.17 -8.45
C VAL A 22 9.05 -2.44 -7.71
N SER A 23 9.72 -3.58 -7.93
CA SER A 23 9.39 -4.84 -7.24
C SER A 23 9.57 -4.73 -5.73
N GLN A 24 10.57 -4.00 -5.26
CA GLN A 24 10.76 -3.75 -3.82
C GLN A 24 9.68 -2.82 -3.27
N LEU A 25 9.33 -1.76 -4.00
CA LEU A 25 8.26 -0.85 -3.61
C LEU A 25 6.89 -1.55 -3.54
N TRP A 26 6.63 -2.48 -4.46
CA TRP A 26 5.38 -3.24 -4.55
C TRP A 26 5.12 -4.11 -3.32
N GLN A 27 6.16 -4.50 -2.58
CA GLN A 27 6.01 -5.27 -1.33
C GLN A 27 5.41 -4.44 -0.20
N PHE A 28 5.49 -3.11 -0.28
CA PHE A 28 4.87 -2.23 0.69
C PHE A 28 3.43 -1.95 0.29
N ARG A 29 2.49 -2.25 1.19
CA ARG A 29 1.14 -1.69 1.09
C ARG A 29 1.20 -0.19 1.39
N ASN A 30 1.46 0.60 0.36
CA ASN A 30 1.75 2.04 0.47
C ASN A 30 0.52 2.94 0.35
N THR A 31 -0.67 2.43 0.67
CA THR A 31 -1.88 3.24 0.74
C THR A 31 -1.77 4.28 1.86
N VAL A 32 -2.54 5.37 1.72
CA VAL A 32 -2.55 6.51 2.65
C VAL A 32 -2.75 6.03 4.09
N THR A 33 -1.96 6.61 5.00
CA THR A 33 -2.00 6.37 6.45
C THR A 33 -1.86 4.90 6.85
N THR A 34 -0.83 4.22 6.34
CA THR A 34 -0.48 2.85 6.73
C THR A 34 0.99 2.74 7.17
N PRO A 35 1.36 1.73 7.96
CA PRO A 35 2.77 1.43 8.25
C PRO A 35 3.58 1.13 6.98
N GLY A 36 2.93 0.53 5.97
CA GLY A 36 3.55 0.21 4.68
C GLY A 36 3.95 1.46 3.89
N LEU A 37 3.13 2.53 3.89
CA LEU A 37 3.53 3.81 3.31
C LEU A 37 4.78 4.37 4.00
N ARG A 38 4.84 4.31 5.33
CA ARG A 38 6.01 4.74 6.10
C ARG A 38 7.26 3.94 5.73
N ALA A 39 7.13 2.63 5.54
CA ALA A 39 8.21 1.76 5.09
C ALA A 39 8.67 2.08 3.66
N ALA A 40 7.72 2.33 2.74
CA ALA A 40 8.01 2.75 1.37
C ALA A 40 8.76 4.08 1.32
N CYS A 41 8.35 5.07 2.12
CA CYS A 41 9.07 6.35 2.23
C CYS A 41 10.51 6.15 2.70
N ARG A 42 10.74 5.32 3.73
CA ARG A 42 12.10 4.98 4.20
C ARG A 42 12.92 4.26 3.13
N TYR A 43 12.31 3.36 2.35
CA TYR A 43 12.94 2.72 1.20
C TYR A 43 13.41 3.78 0.18
N CYS A 44 12.53 4.70 -0.21
CA CYS A 44 12.86 5.78 -1.15
C CYS A 44 14.00 6.66 -0.62
N VAL A 45 13.95 7.08 0.65
CA VAL A 45 15.01 7.88 1.28
C VAL A 45 16.36 7.18 1.19
N ARG A 46 16.41 5.88 1.49
CA ARG A 46 17.63 5.08 1.35
C ARG A 46 18.12 5.05 -0.11
N ARG A 47 17.22 4.78 -1.06
CA ARG A 47 17.56 4.76 -2.49
C ARG A 47 18.09 6.11 -2.98
N PHE A 48 17.51 7.23 -2.56
CA PHE A 48 18.02 8.55 -2.92
C PHE A 48 19.42 8.79 -2.37
N LYS A 49 19.65 8.50 -1.09
CA LYS A 49 20.97 8.65 -0.46
C LYS A 49 22.05 7.78 -1.13
N GLU A 50 21.73 6.53 -1.46
CA GLU A 50 22.64 5.61 -2.18
C GLU A 50 23.06 6.14 -3.56
N ASN A 51 22.26 7.02 -4.18
CA ASN A 51 22.57 7.64 -5.47
C ASN A 51 23.05 9.09 -5.32
N GLY A 52 23.47 9.51 -4.12
CA GLY A 52 23.99 10.87 -3.88
C GLY A 52 22.94 11.98 -3.93
N VAL A 53 21.65 11.65 -3.86
CA VAL A 53 20.56 12.64 -3.90
C VAL A 53 20.22 13.09 -2.48
N ALA A 54 20.28 14.39 -2.24
CA ALA A 54 19.82 15.00 -0.99
C ALA A 54 18.30 14.82 -0.84
N VAL A 55 17.87 14.34 0.32
CA VAL A 55 16.46 14.01 0.58
C VAL A 55 16.05 14.39 1.99
N ARG A 56 14.85 14.95 2.13
CA ARG A 56 14.18 15.25 3.40
C ARG A 56 12.88 14.45 3.47
N LEU A 57 12.62 13.82 4.61
CA LEU A 57 11.37 13.11 4.88
C LEU A 57 10.56 13.90 5.90
N ASP A 58 9.44 14.45 5.46
CA ASP A 58 8.45 15.07 6.35
C ASP A 58 7.43 14.02 6.79
N SER A 59 7.05 14.05 8.06
CA SER A 59 6.09 13.12 8.65
C SER A 59 4.96 13.89 9.31
N TYR A 60 3.73 13.45 9.04
CA TYR A 60 2.51 14.02 9.60
C TYR A 60 1.77 12.92 10.36
N PRO A 61 1.28 13.17 11.58
CA PRO A 61 0.54 12.17 12.34
C PRO A 61 -0.81 11.84 11.67
N ALA A 62 -1.12 10.54 11.67
CA ALA A 62 -2.38 9.98 11.18
C ALA A 62 -3.38 9.87 12.34
N ASP A 63 -3.89 11.02 12.80
CA ASP A 63 -4.65 11.17 14.05
C ASP A 63 -6.13 11.57 13.84
N GLY A 64 -6.59 11.66 12.59
CA GLY A 64 -7.95 12.11 12.27
C GLY A 64 -8.17 13.62 12.43
N ARG A 65 -7.12 14.40 12.76
CA ARG A 65 -7.21 15.84 13.10
C ARG A 65 -6.25 16.70 12.31
N THR A 66 -5.03 16.21 12.12
CA THR A 66 -3.95 16.86 11.39
C THR A 66 -4.33 17.07 9.94
N ARG A 67 -4.04 18.26 9.41
CA ARG A 67 -4.32 18.65 8.02
C ARG A 67 -3.03 18.95 7.30
N TYR A 68 -2.98 18.60 6.01
CA TYR A 68 -1.85 18.91 5.14
C TYR A 68 -2.34 19.46 3.79
N GLY A 69 -1.85 20.64 3.41
CA GLY A 69 -2.31 21.37 2.23
C GLY A 69 -3.82 21.67 2.28
N SER A 70 -4.48 21.63 1.12
CA SER A 70 -5.92 21.90 0.99
C SER A 70 -6.80 20.66 1.26
N SER A 71 -6.22 19.56 1.75
CA SER A 71 -6.96 18.34 2.01
C SER A 71 -7.69 18.37 3.36
N GLY A 72 -8.71 17.51 3.51
CA GLY A 72 -9.35 17.25 4.80
C GLY A 72 -8.37 16.65 5.83
N PRO A 73 -8.82 16.38 7.07
CA PRO A 73 -7.98 15.74 8.07
C PRO A 73 -7.41 14.40 7.56
N LEU A 74 -6.15 14.13 7.87
CA LEU A 74 -5.51 12.85 7.59
C LEU A 74 -6.25 11.74 8.36
N PRO A 75 -6.60 10.61 7.71
CA PRO A 75 -7.26 9.50 8.41
C PRO A 75 -6.41 8.93 9.53
N LEU A 76 -7.02 8.12 10.40
CA LEU A 76 -6.29 7.30 11.36
C LEU A 76 -5.37 6.31 10.66
N GLU A 77 -4.25 5.96 11.31
CA GLU A 77 -3.40 4.87 10.82
C GLU A 77 -4.20 3.56 10.76
N TRP A 78 -4.17 2.91 9.61
CA TRP A 78 -4.90 1.67 9.35
C TRP A 78 -3.93 0.54 9.04
N GLU A 79 -4.13 -0.59 9.71
CA GLU A 79 -3.32 -1.79 9.53
C GLU A 79 -4.21 -3.03 9.63
N ALA A 80 -4.35 -3.75 8.52
CA ALA A 80 -5.03 -5.03 8.50
C ALA A 80 -4.14 -6.12 9.14
N ARG A 81 -4.70 -6.88 10.09
CA ARG A 81 -4.03 -8.04 10.70
C ARG A 81 -4.35 -9.33 9.96
N SER A 82 -5.63 -9.55 9.67
CA SER A 82 -6.13 -10.72 8.97
C SER A 82 -7.54 -10.45 8.46
N ALA A 83 -7.92 -11.12 7.36
CA ALA A 83 -9.30 -11.20 6.92
C ALA A 83 -9.51 -12.48 6.11
N THR A 84 -10.72 -13.01 6.15
CA THR A 84 -11.15 -14.17 5.36
C THR A 84 -12.59 -13.97 4.93
N LEU A 85 -12.93 -14.48 3.76
CA LEU A 85 -14.30 -14.56 3.26
C LEU A 85 -14.59 -16.00 2.86
N SER A 86 -15.73 -16.52 3.30
CA SER A 86 -16.15 -17.90 3.03
C SER A 86 -17.63 -17.94 2.69
N ILE A 87 -18.01 -18.88 1.82
CA ILE A 87 -19.38 -19.39 1.75
C ILE A 87 -19.53 -20.38 2.91
N VAL A 88 -20.55 -20.19 3.74
CA VAL A 88 -20.84 -21.07 4.90
C VAL A 88 -22.14 -21.83 4.74
N LYS A 89 -23.03 -21.38 3.85
CA LYS A 89 -24.32 -22.02 3.54
C LYS A 89 -24.64 -21.89 2.03
N PRO A 90 -25.30 -22.89 1.42
CA PRO A 90 -25.59 -24.21 2.00
C PRO A 90 -24.29 -25.00 2.30
N GLU A 91 -24.36 -25.98 3.21
CA GLU A 91 -23.18 -26.73 3.67
C GLU A 91 -22.42 -27.39 2.51
N GLU A 92 -23.15 -27.82 1.48
CA GLU A 92 -22.62 -28.48 0.29
C GLU A 92 -21.75 -27.55 -0.58
N GLU A 93 -21.92 -26.23 -0.41
CA GLU A 93 -21.12 -25.20 -1.08
C GLU A 93 -20.10 -24.53 -0.14
N ALA A 94 -19.97 -25.00 1.10
CA ALA A 94 -19.11 -24.37 2.10
C ALA A 94 -17.64 -24.39 1.67
N ARG A 95 -17.07 -23.20 1.46
CA ARG A 95 -15.67 -23.03 1.03
C ARG A 95 -15.13 -21.65 1.35
N ARG A 96 -13.83 -21.55 1.62
CA ARG A 96 -13.14 -20.26 1.70
C ARG A 96 -12.96 -19.68 0.30
N LEU A 97 -13.44 -18.46 0.08
CA LEU A 97 -13.29 -17.74 -1.18
C LEU A 97 -11.94 -17.05 -1.27
N THR A 98 -11.53 -16.39 -0.18
CA THR A 98 -10.25 -15.67 -0.15
C THR A 98 -9.77 -15.43 1.28
N SER A 99 -8.47 -15.16 1.42
CA SER A 99 -7.83 -14.73 2.64
C SER A 99 -6.85 -13.60 2.35
N TYR A 100 -6.81 -12.61 3.24
CA TYR A 100 -5.85 -11.52 3.18
C TYR A 100 -4.40 -12.00 3.27
N GLY A 101 -4.15 -13.11 3.97
CA GLY A 101 -2.80 -13.67 4.07
C GLY A 101 -2.30 -14.30 2.77
N GLU A 102 -3.20 -14.69 1.87
CA GLU A 102 -2.88 -15.33 0.58
C GLU A 102 -2.89 -14.31 -0.56
N GLU A 103 -3.88 -13.43 -0.57
CA GLU A 103 -4.03 -12.35 -1.55
C GLU A 103 -4.34 -11.04 -0.82
N ALA A 104 -3.36 -10.14 -0.74
CA ALA A 104 -3.51 -8.88 -0.01
C ALA A 104 -4.57 -7.96 -0.65
N LEU A 105 -4.82 -8.10 -1.95
CA LEU A 105 -5.84 -7.34 -2.69
C LEU A 105 -7.26 -7.84 -2.42
N SER A 106 -7.43 -8.97 -1.72
CA SER A 106 -8.76 -9.46 -1.29
C SER A 106 -9.46 -8.55 -0.28
N LEU A 107 -8.70 -7.67 0.41
CA LEU A 107 -9.23 -6.76 1.40
C LEU A 107 -9.11 -5.31 0.92
N SER A 108 -10.25 -4.65 0.75
CA SER A 108 -10.29 -3.22 0.45
C SER A 108 -9.59 -2.39 1.53
N CYS A 109 -8.83 -1.39 1.09
CA CYS A 109 -8.11 -0.53 2.02
C CYS A 109 -9.09 0.26 2.90
N ARG A 110 -8.81 0.33 4.20
CA ARG A 110 -9.64 1.02 5.20
C ARG A 110 -11.00 0.37 5.50
N SER A 111 -11.21 -0.89 5.11
CA SER A 111 -12.34 -1.65 5.63
C SER A 111 -12.31 -1.66 7.16
N ALA A 112 -13.47 -1.43 7.78
CA ALA A 112 -13.64 -1.53 9.22
C ALA A 112 -13.45 -2.98 9.67
N ALA A 113 -13.01 -3.16 10.92
CA ALA A 113 -12.96 -4.49 11.53
C ALA A 113 -14.38 -5.04 11.69
N THR A 114 -14.56 -6.33 11.43
CA THR A 114 -15.79 -7.03 11.81
C THR A 114 -15.86 -7.17 13.33
N PRO A 115 -17.07 -7.32 13.90
CA PRO A 115 -17.23 -7.71 15.30
C PRO A 115 -16.52 -9.03 15.61
N LYS A 116 -16.30 -9.30 16.90
CA LYS A 116 -15.78 -10.59 17.35
C LYS A 116 -16.73 -11.70 16.87
N GLY A 117 -16.19 -12.68 16.14
CA GLY A 117 -16.97 -13.76 15.52
C GLY A 117 -17.32 -13.54 14.05
N GLY A 118 -17.02 -12.37 13.49
CA GLY A 118 -17.29 -12.06 12.08
C GLY A 118 -18.73 -11.63 11.81
N VAL A 119 -19.12 -11.68 10.54
CA VAL A 119 -20.48 -11.37 10.06
C VAL A 119 -20.86 -12.45 9.05
N GLU A 120 -21.99 -13.12 9.29
CA GLU A 120 -22.67 -13.97 8.30
C GLU A 120 -23.85 -13.20 7.74
N ALA A 121 -23.96 -13.14 6.41
CA ALA A 121 -25.02 -12.43 5.72
C ALA A 121 -25.35 -13.10 4.38
N GLN A 122 -26.55 -12.83 3.86
CA GLN A 122 -26.91 -13.25 2.50
C GLN A 122 -26.20 -12.38 1.47
N VAL A 123 -25.77 -13.01 0.37
CA VAL A 123 -25.22 -12.28 -0.78
C VAL A 123 -26.39 -11.69 -1.57
N VAL A 124 -26.34 -10.38 -1.80
CA VAL A 124 -27.33 -9.64 -2.60
C VAL A 124 -26.60 -9.00 -3.77
N ILE A 125 -27.15 -9.17 -4.98
CA ILE A 125 -26.69 -8.46 -6.18
C ILE A 125 -27.46 -7.14 -6.23
N VAL A 126 -26.73 -6.02 -6.23
CA VAL A 126 -27.26 -4.64 -6.27
C VAL A 126 -26.98 -4.03 -7.62
#